data_AF-A0A932IPG5-F1
#
_entry.id   AF-A0A932IPG5-F1
#
_cell.length_a   1.000
_cell.length_b   1.000
_cell.length_c   1.000
_cell.angle_alpha   90.00
_cell.angle_beta   90.00
_cell.angle_gamma   90.00
#
_symmetry.space_group_name_H-M   'P 1'
#
loop_
_entity.id
_entity.type
_entity.pdbx_description
1 polymer ?
#
loop_
_entity_poly.entity_id
_entity_poly.type
_entity_poly.pdbx_seq_one_letter_code
_entity_poly.pdbx_strand_id
1 'polypeptide(L)'
;MKSVTRLSTIIFLIFNFYFLTDAQEKVARPYDSLALKIYQTGLRDGKAYELLYELSTTIGHRLSGSENAAKAVAWGKKKMESLGFDSVYLEPVMVPHWVRGDVEQAYVLGSSFGSNGKQHENVELTVCALGGSIATPTEGVTAEVIEVKTFEELQALDEKAKGKIVFFNRPMDKSKMTTFEAYGGAVNQRGSGAVAAASVGGVAALVRSMTTQLDDVPHTGSMHYVDSLPKVPTAAISTVDANYLSELLKKEKSVKVTLKLSC
;
A
#
# COMPACT_ATOMS: atom_id res chain seq x y z
N MET A 1 -27.36 -60.44 -33.43
CA MET A 1 -28.51 -59.53 -33.18
C MET A 1 -28.48 -58.76 -31.86
N LYS A 2 -27.78 -59.21 -30.79
CA LYS A 2 -27.77 -58.49 -29.49
C LYS A 2 -26.74 -57.34 -29.35
N SER A 3 -25.70 -57.26 -30.19
CA SER A 3 -24.68 -56.20 -30.08
C SER A 3 -25.03 -54.92 -30.85
N VAL A 4 -25.75 -55.01 -31.97
CA VAL A 4 -26.19 -53.85 -32.78
C VAL A 4 -27.22 -53.00 -32.04
N THR A 5 -28.10 -53.64 -31.25
CA THR A 5 -29.08 -52.97 -30.40
C THR A 5 -28.41 -52.20 -29.26
N ARG A 6 -27.35 -52.71 -28.63
CA ARG A 6 -26.63 -52.00 -27.56
C ARG A 6 -25.84 -50.78 -28.05
N LEU A 7 -25.26 -50.84 -29.25
CA LEU A 7 -24.52 -49.70 -29.82
C LEU A 7 -25.48 -48.57 -30.24
N SER A 8 -26.65 -48.93 -30.78
CA SER A 8 -27.74 -47.99 -31.10
C SER A 8 -28.24 -47.26 -29.84
N THR A 9 -28.42 -47.95 -28.72
CA THR A 9 -28.88 -47.32 -27.46
C THR A 9 -27.84 -46.38 -26.85
N ILE A 10 -26.54 -46.72 -26.94
CA ILE A 10 -25.46 -45.87 -26.42
C ILE A 10 -25.28 -44.61 -27.27
N ILE A 11 -25.36 -44.72 -28.60
CA ILE A 11 -25.32 -43.55 -29.50
C ILE A 11 -26.54 -42.64 -29.27
N PHE A 12 -27.73 -43.21 -29.07
CA PHE A 12 -28.94 -42.44 -28.78
C PHE A 12 -28.86 -41.70 -27.42
N LEU A 13 -28.24 -42.31 -26.41
CA LEU A 13 -28.02 -41.68 -25.10
C LEU A 13 -26.95 -40.58 -25.15
N ILE A 14 -25.86 -40.76 -25.89
CA ILE A 14 -24.82 -39.72 -26.09
C ILE A 14 -25.39 -38.55 -26.91
N PHE A 15 -26.20 -38.82 -27.94
CA PHE A 15 -26.85 -37.78 -28.74
C PHE A 15 -27.84 -36.97 -27.88
N ASN A 16 -28.65 -37.62 -27.03
CA ASN A 16 -29.55 -36.90 -26.11
C ASN A 16 -28.80 -36.12 -25.02
N PHE A 17 -27.63 -36.58 -24.56
CA PHE A 17 -26.83 -35.86 -23.57
C PHE A 17 -26.16 -34.59 -24.14
N TYR A 18 -25.77 -34.61 -25.42
CA TYR A 18 -25.28 -33.42 -26.13
C TYR A 18 -26.40 -32.40 -26.39
N PHE A 19 -27.65 -32.85 -26.64
CA PHE A 19 -28.78 -31.93 -26.83
C PHE A 19 -29.34 -31.34 -25.52
N LEU A 20 -29.15 -32.00 -24.38
CA LEU A 20 -29.58 -31.48 -23.07
C LEU A 20 -28.61 -30.50 -22.42
N THR A 21 -27.38 -30.39 -22.92
CA THR A 21 -26.38 -29.45 -22.37
C THR A 21 -26.37 -28.09 -23.04
N ASP A 22 -27.03 -27.92 -24.20
CA ASP A 22 -27.05 -26.67 -24.98
C ASP A 22 -28.32 -25.82 -24.81
N ALA A 23 -29.26 -26.22 -23.94
CA ALA A 23 -30.55 -25.53 -23.78
C ALA A 23 -30.79 -25.05 -22.34
N GLN A 24 -29.78 -24.47 -21.69
CA GLN A 24 -30.06 -23.48 -20.65
C GLN A 24 -30.03 -22.11 -21.31
N GLU A 25 -31.15 -21.73 -21.93
CA GLU A 25 -31.38 -20.35 -22.35
C GLU A 25 -31.12 -19.46 -21.13
N LYS A 26 -30.03 -18.70 -21.15
CA LYS A 26 -29.87 -17.57 -20.24
C LYS A 26 -31.03 -16.65 -20.55
N VAL A 27 -32.05 -16.65 -19.69
CA VAL A 27 -33.18 -15.73 -19.78
C VAL A 27 -32.60 -14.32 -19.82
N ALA A 28 -32.61 -13.72 -21.02
CA ALA A 28 -32.06 -12.40 -21.25
C ALA A 28 -32.88 -11.42 -20.42
N ARG A 29 -32.22 -10.72 -19.51
CA ARG A 29 -32.87 -9.76 -18.65
C ARG A 29 -33.17 -8.51 -19.47
N PRO A 30 -34.25 -7.77 -19.18
CA PRO A 30 -34.69 -6.64 -19.99
C PRO A 30 -33.63 -5.53 -20.15
N TYR A 31 -32.64 -5.48 -19.26
CA TYR A 31 -31.57 -4.50 -19.24
C TYR A 31 -30.25 -5.00 -19.84
N ASP A 32 -30.13 -6.27 -20.26
CA ASP A 32 -28.86 -6.85 -20.72
C ASP A 32 -28.34 -6.11 -21.98
N SER A 33 -29.23 -5.71 -22.90
CA SER A 33 -28.85 -4.94 -24.09
C SER A 33 -28.33 -3.54 -23.75
N LEU A 34 -28.98 -2.86 -22.80
CA LEU A 34 -28.55 -1.55 -22.33
C LEU A 34 -27.22 -1.62 -21.57
N ALA A 35 -27.07 -2.59 -20.66
CA ALA A 35 -25.85 -2.81 -19.91
C ALA A 35 -24.67 -3.11 -20.85
N LEU A 36 -24.90 -3.95 -21.88
CA LEU A 36 -23.89 -4.24 -22.89
C LEU A 36 -23.51 -2.99 -23.69
N LYS A 37 -24.48 -2.16 -24.06
CA LYS A 37 -24.22 -0.89 -24.75
C LYS A 37 -23.36 0.05 -23.90
N ILE A 38 -23.67 0.21 -22.62
CA ILE A 38 -22.88 1.03 -21.68
C ILE A 38 -21.44 0.51 -21.59
N TYR A 39 -21.28 -0.80 -21.39
CA TYR A 39 -19.96 -1.44 -21.32
C TYR A 39 -19.14 -1.21 -22.59
N GLN A 40 -19.73 -1.45 -23.76
CA GLN A 40 -19.06 -1.28 -25.05
C GLN A 40 -18.71 0.19 -25.33
N THR A 41 -19.60 1.12 -25.00
CA THR A 41 -19.31 2.56 -25.10
C THR A 41 -18.14 2.95 -24.18
N GLY A 42 -18.13 2.49 -22.94
CA GLY A 42 -17.03 2.76 -22.01
C GLY A 42 -15.68 2.27 -22.50
N LEU A 43 -15.63 1.07 -23.09
CA LEU A 43 -14.40 0.51 -23.65
C LEU A 43 -13.94 1.16 -24.96
N ARG A 44 -14.88 1.57 -25.81
CA ARG A 44 -14.58 2.13 -27.13
C ARG A 44 -14.15 3.60 -27.04
N ASP A 45 -14.86 4.39 -26.25
CA ASP A 45 -14.73 5.84 -26.27
C ASP A 45 -13.61 6.33 -25.34
N GLY A 46 -13.18 5.51 -24.37
CA GLY A 46 -11.98 5.75 -23.57
C GLY A 46 -12.00 7.00 -22.67
N LYS A 47 -13.16 7.65 -22.49
CA LYS A 47 -13.28 8.94 -21.79
C LYS A 47 -12.74 8.94 -20.36
N ALA A 48 -12.80 7.81 -19.65
CA ALA A 48 -12.22 7.69 -18.32
C ALA A 48 -10.70 7.97 -18.30
N TYR A 49 -9.97 7.53 -19.34
CA TYR A 49 -8.54 7.78 -19.46
C TYR A 49 -8.25 9.25 -19.72
N GLU A 50 -8.98 9.90 -20.63
CA GLU A 50 -8.83 11.34 -20.91
C GLU A 50 -9.07 12.18 -19.65
N LEU A 51 -10.14 11.86 -18.90
CA LEU A 51 -10.47 12.55 -17.64
C LEU A 51 -9.36 12.36 -16.59
N LEU A 52 -8.84 11.15 -16.45
CA LEU A 52 -7.74 10.87 -15.54
C LEU A 52 -6.47 11.60 -15.97
N TYR A 53 -6.15 11.58 -17.26
CA TYR A 53 -4.98 12.27 -17.83
C TYR A 53 -5.06 13.78 -17.55
N GLU A 54 -6.19 14.42 -17.86
CA GLU A 54 -6.41 15.84 -17.56
C GLU A 54 -6.24 16.12 -16.06
N LEU A 55 -6.94 15.38 -15.19
CA LEU A 55 -6.87 15.59 -13.74
C LEU A 55 -5.45 15.42 -13.19
N SER A 56 -4.73 14.40 -13.66
CA SER A 56 -3.39 14.07 -13.18
C SER A 56 -2.31 15.00 -13.72
N THR A 57 -2.41 15.46 -14.96
CA THR A 57 -1.39 16.32 -15.58
C THR A 57 -1.59 17.80 -15.28
N THR A 58 -2.83 18.25 -15.08
CA THR A 58 -3.12 19.66 -14.80
C THR A 58 -3.05 20.00 -13.32
N ILE A 59 -3.51 19.09 -12.44
CA ILE A 59 -3.55 19.33 -10.99
C ILE A 59 -2.44 18.55 -10.26
N GLY A 60 -2.14 17.33 -10.70
CA GLY A 60 -1.11 16.51 -10.07
C GLY A 60 -1.55 15.83 -8.77
N HIS A 61 -0.60 15.72 -7.85
CA HIS A 61 -0.81 15.12 -6.53
C HIS A 61 -1.76 15.99 -5.70
N ARG A 62 -2.71 15.35 -5.02
CA ARG A 62 -3.90 16.00 -4.45
C ARG A 62 -4.23 15.42 -3.08
N LEU A 63 -3.26 15.48 -2.18
CA LEU A 63 -3.40 15.02 -0.79
C LEU A 63 -4.53 15.79 -0.09
N SER A 64 -5.33 15.11 0.73
CA SER A 64 -6.40 15.76 1.48
C SER A 64 -5.89 16.97 2.29
N GLY A 65 -6.65 18.07 2.28
CA GLY A 65 -6.26 19.32 2.92
C GLY A 65 -5.22 20.16 2.15
N SER A 66 -4.68 19.69 1.01
CA SER A 66 -3.76 20.48 0.18
C SER A 66 -4.48 21.43 -0.78
N GLU A 67 -3.76 22.43 -1.29
CA GLU A 67 -4.24 23.33 -2.34
C GLU A 67 -4.70 22.57 -3.60
N ASN A 68 -3.94 21.54 -4.00
CA ASN A 68 -4.28 20.72 -5.16
C ASN A 68 -5.51 19.84 -4.94
N ALA A 69 -5.80 19.41 -3.71
CA ALA A 69 -7.08 18.75 -3.41
C ALA A 69 -8.25 19.72 -3.60
N ALA A 70 -8.13 20.98 -3.16
CA ALA A 70 -9.16 21.99 -3.40
C ALA A 70 -9.34 22.27 -4.91
N LYS A 71 -8.24 22.37 -5.68
CA LYS A 71 -8.30 22.47 -7.15
C LYS A 71 -8.99 21.26 -7.79
N ALA A 72 -8.72 20.05 -7.31
CA ALA A 72 -9.36 18.83 -7.80
C ALA A 72 -10.87 18.80 -7.53
N VAL A 73 -11.32 19.29 -6.37
CA VAL A 73 -12.75 19.44 -6.05
C VAL A 73 -13.42 20.43 -7.02
N ALA A 74 -12.81 21.59 -7.23
CA ALA A 74 -13.33 22.60 -8.16
C ALA A 74 -13.35 22.09 -9.62
N TRP A 75 -12.30 21.38 -10.03
CA TRP A 75 -12.25 20.70 -11.33
C TRP A 75 -13.36 19.66 -11.47
N GLY A 76 -13.60 18.85 -10.45
CA GLY A 76 -14.65 17.81 -10.45
C GLY A 76 -16.03 18.39 -10.67
N LYS A 77 -16.38 19.45 -9.91
CA LYS A 77 -17.63 20.19 -10.09
C LYS A 77 -17.78 20.70 -11.52
N LYS A 78 -16.78 21.44 -12.01
CA LYS A 78 -16.81 22.02 -13.36
C LYS A 78 -16.93 20.94 -14.44
N LYS A 79 -16.25 19.80 -14.27
CA LYS A 79 -16.29 18.70 -15.21
C LYS A 79 -17.68 18.07 -15.25
N MET A 80 -18.28 17.78 -14.10
CA MET A 80 -19.65 17.25 -14.03
C MET A 80 -20.66 18.23 -14.64
N GLU A 81 -20.55 19.53 -14.38
CA GLU A 81 -21.40 20.54 -15.01
C GLU A 81 -21.24 20.54 -16.54
N SER A 82 -20.01 20.47 -17.05
CA SER A 82 -19.74 20.43 -18.49
C SER A 82 -20.23 19.16 -19.19
N LEU A 83 -20.37 18.07 -18.44
CA LEU A 83 -20.90 16.80 -18.94
C LEU A 83 -22.44 16.75 -18.91
N GLY A 84 -23.11 17.77 -18.40
CA GLY A 84 -24.56 17.89 -18.42
C GLY A 84 -25.27 17.03 -17.37
N PHE A 85 -24.64 16.77 -16.22
CA PHE A 85 -25.32 16.11 -15.09
C PHE A 85 -26.50 16.96 -14.60
N ASP A 86 -27.60 16.31 -14.19
CA ASP A 86 -28.85 16.97 -13.79
C ASP A 86 -28.69 17.90 -12.58
N SER A 87 -27.80 17.56 -11.65
CA SER A 87 -27.52 18.36 -10.45
C SER A 87 -26.08 18.13 -9.99
N VAL A 88 -25.37 19.23 -9.70
CA VAL A 88 -23.98 19.20 -9.22
C VAL A 88 -23.85 20.19 -8.07
N TYR A 89 -23.46 19.70 -6.90
CA TYR A 89 -23.23 20.49 -5.70
C TYR A 89 -21.99 20.00 -4.95
N LEU A 90 -21.47 20.83 -4.05
CA LEU A 90 -20.35 20.48 -3.18
C LEU A 90 -20.86 20.32 -1.76
N GLU A 91 -20.39 19.27 -1.09
CA GLU A 91 -20.65 19.03 0.32
C GLU A 91 -19.36 19.30 1.12
N PRO A 92 -19.40 20.16 2.14
CA PRO A 92 -18.22 20.46 2.94
C PRO A 92 -17.84 19.26 3.82
N VAL A 93 -16.56 18.90 3.82
CA VAL A 93 -16.00 17.83 4.66
C VAL A 93 -14.78 18.37 5.41
N MET A 94 -14.77 18.22 6.72
CA MET A 94 -13.59 18.53 7.53
C MET A 94 -12.52 17.47 7.31
N VAL A 95 -11.30 17.91 6.98
CA VAL A 95 -10.18 17.03 6.67
C VAL A 95 -8.93 17.43 7.45
N PRO A 96 -8.04 16.48 7.79
CA PRO A 96 -6.74 16.83 8.36
C PRO A 96 -5.89 17.58 7.34
N HIS A 97 -5.00 18.43 7.83
CA HIS A 97 -3.98 19.11 7.03
C HIS A 97 -2.61 18.68 7.53
N TRP A 98 -1.89 17.94 6.70
CA TRP A 98 -0.53 17.48 6.96
C TRP A 98 0.34 17.85 5.76
N VAL A 99 1.49 18.45 6.04
CA VAL A 99 2.44 18.91 5.03
C VAL A 99 3.70 18.10 5.22
N ARG A 100 4.17 17.45 4.15
CA ARG A 100 5.49 16.82 4.19
C ARG A 100 6.53 17.93 4.15
N GLY A 101 7.52 17.85 5.05
CA GLY A 101 8.65 18.78 5.05
C GLY A 101 9.68 18.49 3.95
N ASP A 102 10.91 18.95 4.20
CA ASP A 102 12.09 18.63 3.40
C ASP A 102 12.34 17.12 3.24
N VAL A 103 13.23 16.78 2.30
CA VAL A 103 13.61 15.40 2.00
C VAL A 103 14.06 14.66 3.26
N GLU A 104 13.42 13.54 3.52
CA GLU A 104 13.70 12.70 4.68
C GLU A 104 15.08 12.04 4.57
N GLN A 105 15.72 11.79 5.71
CA GLN A 105 17.03 11.13 5.75
C GLN A 105 17.02 9.98 6.74
N ALA A 106 17.63 8.86 6.34
CA ALA A 106 17.88 7.74 7.22
C ALA A 106 19.26 7.14 6.98
N TYR A 107 20.00 6.87 8.05
CA TYR A 107 21.37 6.33 7.97
C TYR A 107 21.54 5.19 8.95
N VAL A 108 22.07 4.07 8.49
CA VAL A 108 22.67 3.03 9.33
C VAL A 108 24.06 3.50 9.73
N LEU A 109 24.34 3.55 11.03
CA LEU A 109 25.61 4.05 11.57
C LEU A 109 26.67 2.96 11.70
N GLY A 110 27.89 3.26 11.24
CA GLY A 110 29.09 2.47 11.57
C GLY A 110 29.09 1.02 11.11
N SER A 111 28.34 0.69 10.04
CA SER A 111 28.22 -0.67 9.53
C SER A 111 29.57 -1.23 9.08
N SER A 112 29.87 -2.46 9.49
CA SER A 112 31.06 -3.21 9.04
C SER A 112 30.92 -3.65 7.57
N PHE A 113 29.70 -3.58 7.03
CA PHE A 113 29.32 -3.89 5.66
C PHE A 113 28.79 -2.62 4.96
N GLY A 114 29.71 -1.79 4.46
CA GLY A 114 29.33 -0.69 3.57
C GLY A 114 28.75 -1.20 2.26
N SER A 115 27.87 -0.42 1.63
CA SER A 115 27.22 -0.73 0.35
C SER A 115 28.20 -1.02 -0.80
N ASN A 116 29.46 -0.57 -0.68
CA ASN A 116 30.52 -0.70 -1.68
C ASN A 116 31.84 -1.29 -1.14
N GLY A 117 31.80 -2.10 -0.07
CA GLY A 117 33.00 -2.78 0.46
C GLY A 117 33.96 -1.89 1.26
N LYS A 118 33.63 -0.62 1.51
CA LYS A 118 34.29 0.22 2.51
C LYS A 118 33.66 -0.05 3.88
N GLN A 119 34.46 -0.55 4.82
CA GLN A 119 34.00 -0.73 6.20
C GLN A 119 33.91 0.62 6.92
N HIS A 120 32.97 0.75 7.85
CA HIS A 120 32.85 1.89 8.78
C HIS A 120 32.35 3.23 8.22
N GLU A 121 31.67 3.25 7.07
CA GLU A 121 30.92 4.42 6.61
C GLU A 121 29.43 4.30 6.97
N ASN A 122 28.75 5.43 7.19
CA ASN A 122 27.30 5.46 7.34
C ASN A 122 26.65 5.05 6.01
N VAL A 123 25.69 4.14 6.06
CA VAL A 123 24.96 3.69 4.87
C VAL A 123 23.59 4.37 4.85
N GLU A 124 23.32 5.14 3.79
CA GLU A 124 22.05 5.80 3.57
C GLU A 124 20.96 4.77 3.21
N LEU A 125 19.76 4.97 3.76
CA LEU A 125 18.57 4.21 3.42
C LEU A 125 17.60 5.11 2.67
N THR A 126 16.99 4.60 1.62
CA THR A 126 15.93 5.31 0.92
C THR A 126 14.66 5.27 1.74
N VAL A 127 14.23 6.45 2.20
CA VAL A 127 13.19 6.61 3.22
C VAL A 127 12.14 7.64 2.78
N CYS A 128 10.90 7.49 3.26
CA CYS A 128 9.84 8.46 3.06
C CYS A 128 8.91 8.47 4.27
N ALA A 129 8.55 9.64 4.81
CA ALA A 129 7.66 9.72 5.96
C ALA A 129 6.28 9.10 5.64
N LEU A 130 5.67 8.44 6.62
CA LEU A 130 4.28 8.03 6.47
C LEU A 130 3.35 9.25 6.58
N GLY A 131 2.24 9.21 5.85
CA GLY A 131 1.25 10.29 5.83
C GLY A 131 0.64 10.46 7.22
N GLY A 132 0.85 11.64 7.82
CA GLY A 132 0.43 11.96 9.18
C GLY A 132 1.51 11.76 10.25
N SER A 133 2.71 11.29 9.90
CA SER A 133 3.82 11.19 10.85
C SER A 133 4.23 12.58 11.37
N ILE A 134 4.60 12.66 12.64
CA ILE A 134 5.29 13.82 13.20
C ILE A 134 6.73 13.92 12.69
N ALA A 135 7.31 15.12 12.74
CA ALA A 135 8.74 15.35 12.62
C ALA A 135 9.55 14.66 13.73
N THR A 136 10.83 14.47 13.46
CA THR A 136 11.83 14.16 14.49
C THR A 136 12.32 15.46 15.15
N PRO A 137 13.00 15.39 16.30
CA PRO A 137 13.85 16.49 16.75
C PRO A 137 14.86 16.92 15.66
N THR A 138 15.39 18.13 15.76
CA THR A 138 16.29 18.72 14.75
C THR A 138 17.55 17.87 14.52
N GLU A 139 18.06 17.26 15.58
CA GLU A 139 19.20 16.34 15.55
C GLU A 139 18.86 14.97 14.94
N GLY A 140 17.57 14.64 14.81
CA GLY A 140 17.06 13.33 14.41
C GLY A 140 16.81 12.39 15.59
N VAL A 141 16.30 11.20 15.31
CA VAL A 141 16.22 10.10 16.28
C VAL A 141 17.27 9.06 15.93
N THR A 142 18.26 8.89 16.81
CA THR A 142 19.26 7.83 16.70
C THR A 142 19.04 6.77 17.78
N ALA A 143 18.75 5.54 17.37
CA ALA A 143 18.56 4.43 18.30
C ALA A 143 18.90 3.09 17.65
N GLU A 144 19.05 2.06 18.50
CA GLU A 144 19.17 0.68 18.01
C GLU A 144 17.89 0.24 17.31
N VAL A 145 18.01 -0.57 16.28
CA VAL A 145 16.88 -1.12 15.54
C VAL A 145 16.51 -2.49 16.09
N ILE A 146 15.21 -2.76 16.17
CA ILE A 146 14.68 -4.10 16.43
C ILE A 146 13.71 -4.49 15.32
N GLU A 147 13.99 -5.61 14.65
CA GLU A 147 13.15 -6.13 13.58
C GLU A 147 12.02 -6.98 14.16
N VAL A 148 10.81 -6.77 13.65
CA VAL A 148 9.62 -7.59 13.92
C VAL A 148 8.82 -7.78 12.63
N LYS A 149 8.09 -8.89 12.53
CA LYS A 149 7.15 -9.15 11.43
C LYS A 149 5.70 -9.04 11.85
N THR A 150 5.40 -9.15 13.14
CA THR A 150 4.02 -9.02 13.64
C THR A 150 3.96 -8.18 14.90
N PHE A 151 2.76 -7.71 15.24
CA PHE A 151 2.56 -6.95 16.48
C PHE A 151 2.65 -7.85 17.71
N GLU A 152 2.30 -9.12 17.58
CA GLU A 152 2.45 -10.12 18.64
C GLU A 152 3.93 -10.37 18.93
N GLU A 153 4.78 -10.43 17.89
CA GLU A 153 6.23 -10.50 18.07
C GLU A 153 6.77 -9.27 18.81
N LEU A 154 6.29 -8.07 18.43
CA LEU A 154 6.66 -6.83 19.12
C LEU A 154 6.24 -6.83 20.59
N GLN A 155 5.01 -7.24 20.89
CA GLN A 155 4.50 -7.32 22.25
C GLN A 155 5.30 -8.33 23.09
N ALA A 156 5.71 -9.46 22.50
CA ALA A 156 6.50 -10.48 23.18
C ALA A 156 7.94 -10.02 23.52
N LEU A 157 8.45 -8.97 22.85
CA LEU A 157 9.75 -8.39 23.17
C LEU A 157 9.72 -7.55 24.46
N ASP A 158 8.56 -7.01 24.82
CA ASP A 158 8.32 -6.23 26.04
C ASP A 158 9.39 -5.14 26.23
N GLU A 159 10.08 -5.10 27.39
CA GLU A 159 11.12 -4.11 27.70
C GLU A 159 12.29 -4.08 26.70
N LYS A 160 12.50 -5.14 25.88
CA LYS A 160 13.58 -5.14 24.87
C LYS A 160 13.34 -4.15 23.73
N ALA A 161 12.10 -3.76 23.47
CA ALA A 161 11.76 -2.81 22.41
C ALA A 161 11.85 -1.34 22.86
N LYS A 162 11.91 -1.10 24.16
CA LYS A 162 11.95 0.23 24.76
C LYS A 162 13.20 1.00 24.34
N GLY A 163 13.02 2.24 23.92
CA GLY A 163 14.12 3.09 23.45
C GLY A 163 14.65 2.75 22.05
N LYS A 164 14.06 1.75 21.37
CA LYS A 164 14.51 1.29 20.05
C LYS A 164 13.68 1.85 18.90
N ILE A 165 14.25 1.85 17.71
CA ILE A 165 13.51 2.02 16.46
C ILE A 165 12.91 0.67 16.10
N VAL A 166 11.58 0.59 16.05
CA VAL A 166 10.88 -0.65 15.70
C VAL A 166 10.79 -0.75 14.18
N PHE A 167 11.44 -1.77 13.61
CA PHE A 167 11.41 -2.04 12.19
C PHE A 167 10.41 -3.14 11.86
N PHE A 168 9.26 -2.76 11.32
CA PHE A 168 8.24 -3.69 10.84
C PHE A 168 8.59 -4.20 9.43
N ASN A 169 9.08 -5.42 9.36
CA ASN A 169 9.59 -6.04 8.14
C ASN A 169 8.75 -7.22 7.65
N ARG A 170 7.41 -7.14 7.74
CA ARG A 170 6.57 -8.16 7.10
C ARG A 170 6.49 -7.89 5.60
N PRO A 171 6.97 -8.81 4.74
CA PRO A 171 6.78 -8.69 3.30
C PRO A 171 5.32 -8.97 2.92
N MET A 172 4.86 -8.36 1.83
CA MET A 172 3.65 -8.81 1.16
C MET A 172 3.84 -10.25 0.66
N ASP A 173 2.89 -11.13 0.96
CA ASP A 173 2.95 -12.53 0.58
C ASP A 173 2.77 -12.71 -0.93
N LYS A 174 3.87 -13.05 -1.62
CA LYS A 174 3.90 -13.25 -3.08
C LYS A 174 3.17 -14.51 -3.53
N SER A 175 2.77 -15.40 -2.62
CA SER A 175 1.99 -16.60 -2.96
C SER A 175 0.51 -16.31 -3.19
N LYS A 176 0.03 -15.12 -2.82
CA LYS A 176 -1.37 -14.73 -3.00
C LYS A 176 -1.67 -14.43 -4.46
N MET A 177 -2.74 -15.03 -4.98
CA MET A 177 -3.21 -14.81 -6.35
C MET A 177 -3.68 -13.38 -6.59
N THR A 178 -4.22 -12.73 -5.55
CA THR A 178 -4.64 -11.33 -5.64
C THR A 178 -3.65 -10.45 -4.88
N THR A 179 -3.13 -9.44 -5.56
CA THR A 179 -2.18 -8.48 -4.96
C THR A 179 -2.81 -7.70 -3.80
N PHE A 180 -4.13 -7.49 -3.84
CA PHE A 180 -4.85 -6.82 -2.76
C PHE A 180 -4.93 -7.66 -1.48
N GLU A 181 -5.03 -9.00 -1.59
CA GLU A 181 -4.95 -9.89 -0.42
C GLU A 181 -3.55 -9.86 0.20
N ALA A 182 -2.50 -9.90 -0.63
CA ALA A 182 -1.12 -9.75 -0.14
C ALA A 182 -0.89 -8.42 0.57
N TYR A 183 -1.46 -7.33 0.04
CA TYR A 183 -1.42 -6.01 0.64
C TYR A 183 -2.18 -5.98 1.97
N GLY A 184 -3.41 -6.50 1.99
CA GLY A 184 -4.25 -6.57 3.19
C GLY A 184 -3.58 -7.34 4.34
N GLY A 185 -2.83 -8.40 4.02
CA GLY A 185 -2.05 -9.17 5.00
C GLY A 185 -0.84 -8.43 5.58
N ALA A 186 -0.36 -7.35 4.94
CA ALA A 186 0.85 -6.63 5.36
C ALA A 186 0.58 -5.20 5.87
N VAL A 187 -0.42 -4.49 5.31
CA VAL A 187 -0.60 -3.03 5.44
C VAL A 187 -0.86 -2.52 6.86
N ASN A 188 -1.35 -3.33 7.79
CA ASN A 188 -1.60 -2.86 9.16
C ASN A 188 -0.31 -2.33 9.82
N GLN A 189 0.87 -2.80 9.41
CA GLN A 189 2.15 -2.31 9.92
C GLN A 189 2.42 -0.86 9.49
N ARG A 190 1.93 -0.43 8.32
CA ARG A 190 1.95 0.97 7.90
C ARG A 190 0.90 1.78 8.67
N GLY A 191 -0.31 1.25 8.76
CA GLY A 191 -1.45 1.97 9.35
C GLY A 191 -1.31 2.20 10.86
N SER A 192 -0.83 1.18 11.58
CA SER A 192 -0.81 1.13 13.06
C SER A 192 0.59 0.95 13.64
N GLY A 193 1.64 0.86 12.83
CA GLY A 193 3.01 0.61 13.31
C GLY A 193 3.50 1.67 14.29
N ALA A 194 3.13 2.94 14.08
CA ALA A 194 3.45 4.02 15.01
C ALA A 194 2.87 3.77 16.41
N VAL A 195 1.59 3.38 16.48
CA VAL A 195 0.89 3.05 17.73
C VAL A 195 1.51 1.82 18.40
N ALA A 196 1.78 0.78 17.63
CA ALA A 196 2.38 -0.46 18.14
C ALA A 196 3.81 -0.24 18.67
N ALA A 197 4.62 0.58 17.99
CA ALA A 197 5.94 0.95 18.47
C ALA A 197 5.87 1.78 19.75
N ALA A 198 4.98 2.78 19.80
CA ALA A 198 4.78 3.61 20.98
C ALA A 198 4.31 2.81 22.20
N SER A 199 3.45 1.80 22.01
CA SER A 199 2.89 1.01 23.12
C SER A 199 3.94 0.19 23.89
N VAL A 200 5.08 -0.12 23.25
CA VAL A 200 6.22 -0.82 23.87
C VAL A 200 7.37 0.13 24.20
N GLY A 201 7.15 1.44 24.15
CA GLY A 201 8.16 2.46 24.44
C GLY A 201 9.24 2.62 23.36
N GLY A 202 8.97 2.18 22.13
CA GLY A 202 9.82 2.49 20.97
C GLY A 202 9.86 3.99 20.68
N VAL A 203 10.95 4.47 20.10
CA VAL A 203 11.19 5.92 19.87
C VAL A 203 10.93 6.37 18.44
N ALA A 204 10.88 5.42 17.50
CA ALA A 204 10.47 5.63 16.12
C ALA A 204 10.03 4.30 15.50
N ALA A 205 9.39 4.34 14.34
CA ALA A 205 9.07 3.16 13.56
C ALA A 205 9.57 3.27 12.12
N LEU A 206 10.14 2.17 11.61
CA LEU A 206 10.45 1.97 10.21
C LEU A 206 9.56 0.88 9.65
N VAL A 207 9.04 1.06 8.46
CA VAL A 207 8.11 0.14 7.82
C VAL A 207 8.69 -0.29 6.47
N ARG A 208 8.78 -1.60 6.25
CA ARG A 208 9.02 -2.11 4.88
C ARG A 208 7.90 -1.64 3.96
N SER A 209 8.26 -1.12 2.80
CA SER A 209 7.32 -0.64 1.79
C SER A 209 6.31 -1.71 1.34
N MET A 210 5.08 -1.27 1.11
CA MET A 210 3.96 -2.10 0.67
C MET A 210 4.02 -2.35 -0.84
N THR A 211 4.88 -3.28 -1.23
CA THR A 211 5.01 -3.73 -2.61
C THR A 211 5.52 -5.18 -2.65
N THR A 212 5.20 -5.89 -3.74
CA THR A 212 5.81 -7.18 -4.07
C THR A 212 7.10 -7.02 -4.88
N GLN A 213 7.36 -5.81 -5.40
CA GLN A 213 8.58 -5.51 -6.13
C GLN A 213 9.79 -5.45 -5.18
N LEU A 214 10.97 -5.66 -5.75
CA LEU A 214 12.24 -5.41 -5.08
C LEU A 214 12.83 -4.16 -5.74
N ASP A 215 12.73 -3.03 -5.06
CA ASP A 215 13.00 -1.68 -5.57
C ASP A 215 13.54 -0.76 -4.46
N ASP A 216 14.05 0.39 -4.89
CA ASP A 216 14.56 1.48 -4.05
C ASP A 216 13.49 2.56 -3.78
N VAL A 217 12.22 2.30 -4.07
CA VAL A 217 11.14 3.29 -3.94
C VAL A 217 10.39 3.10 -2.61
N PRO A 218 10.57 3.99 -1.61
CA PRO A 218 9.82 3.90 -0.36
C PRO A 218 8.34 4.27 -0.56
N HIS A 219 7.44 3.40 -0.13
CA HIS A 219 5.99 3.58 -0.26
C HIS A 219 5.41 4.24 0.99
N THR A 220 5.05 5.53 0.87
CA THR A 220 4.27 6.23 1.89
C THR A 220 2.84 5.67 2.00
N GLY A 221 1.99 6.35 2.75
CA GLY A 221 0.58 6.06 2.93
C GLY A 221 0.12 6.49 4.31
N SER A 222 -1.19 6.56 4.50
CA SER A 222 -1.76 7.01 5.77
C SER A 222 -1.36 6.07 6.91
N MET A 223 -1.04 6.69 8.03
CA MET A 223 -1.02 6.09 9.35
C MET A 223 -1.99 6.84 10.27
N HIS A 224 -2.16 6.36 11.50
CA HIS A 224 -2.87 7.10 12.55
C HIS A 224 -2.11 7.01 13.88
N TYR A 225 -2.40 7.97 14.75
CA TYR A 225 -2.01 7.95 16.16
C TYR A 225 -3.24 7.71 17.02
N VAL A 226 -3.01 7.43 18.30
CA VAL A 226 -4.05 7.41 19.35
C VAL A 226 -3.62 8.36 20.47
N ASP A 227 -4.56 9.08 21.06
CA ASP A 227 -4.25 10.13 22.05
C ASP A 227 -3.70 9.58 23.38
N SER A 228 -3.92 8.29 23.65
CA SER A 228 -3.45 7.61 24.86
C SER A 228 -1.97 7.26 24.85
N LEU A 229 -1.26 7.46 23.74
CA LEU A 229 0.15 7.09 23.58
C LEU A 229 0.98 8.25 23.03
N PRO A 230 2.28 8.32 23.35
CA PRO A 230 3.17 9.28 22.73
C PRO A 230 3.24 9.03 21.22
N LYS A 231 3.24 10.12 20.45
CA LYS A 231 3.44 10.04 19.00
C LYS A 231 4.92 9.75 18.72
N VAL A 232 5.19 8.79 17.86
CA VAL A 232 6.54 8.46 17.41
C VAL A 232 6.70 8.76 15.91
N PRO A 233 7.84 9.32 15.48
CA PRO A 233 8.12 9.53 14.06
C PRO A 233 8.16 8.19 13.33
N THR A 234 7.53 8.11 12.16
CA THR A 234 7.37 6.87 11.40
C THR A 234 7.60 7.08 9.92
N ALA A 235 8.41 6.21 9.32
CA ALA A 235 8.75 6.27 7.90
C ALA A 235 8.73 4.88 7.25
N ALA A 236 8.52 4.86 5.94
CA ALA A 236 8.74 3.68 5.12
C ALA A 236 10.17 3.67 4.57
N ILE A 237 10.78 2.50 4.48
CA ILE A 237 12.02 2.27 3.73
C ILE A 237 11.76 1.38 2.52
N SER A 238 12.60 1.53 1.50
CA SER A 238 12.52 0.71 0.28
C SER A 238 12.62 -0.79 0.57
N THR A 239 12.19 -1.63 -0.36
CA THR A 239 12.28 -3.09 -0.16
C THR A 239 13.71 -3.62 -0.28
N VAL A 240 14.56 -2.95 -1.05
CA VAL A 240 16.02 -3.19 -1.10
C VAL A 240 16.63 -2.90 0.26
N ASP A 241 16.36 -1.73 0.83
CA ASP A 241 16.91 -1.29 2.12
C ASP A 241 16.37 -2.10 3.30
N ALA A 242 15.10 -2.52 3.23
CA ALA A 242 14.51 -3.42 4.22
C ALA A 242 15.22 -4.79 4.25
N ASN A 243 15.59 -5.32 3.08
CA ASN A 243 16.36 -6.56 3.01
C ASN A 243 17.79 -6.33 3.51
N TYR A 244 18.44 -5.24 3.12
CA TYR A 244 19.77 -4.87 3.60
C TYR A 244 19.81 -4.78 5.14
N LEU A 245 18.87 -4.04 5.73
CA LEU A 245 18.80 -3.83 7.18
C LEU A 245 18.54 -5.15 7.93
N SER A 246 17.65 -6.01 7.42
CA SER A 246 17.40 -7.33 8.01
C SER A 246 18.62 -8.24 7.94
N GLU A 247 19.36 -8.26 6.82
CA GLU A 247 20.59 -9.03 6.72
C GLU A 247 21.69 -8.49 7.64
N LEU A 248 21.76 -7.17 7.83
CA LEU A 248 22.71 -6.56 8.75
C LEU A 248 22.40 -6.93 10.21
N LEU A 249 21.13 -6.87 10.62
CA LEU A 249 20.67 -7.25 11.96
C LEU A 249 20.95 -8.72 12.32
N LYS A 250 21.08 -9.61 11.32
CA LYS A 250 21.49 -11.01 11.55
C LYS A 250 23.00 -11.16 11.78
N LYS A 251 23.80 -10.25 11.21
CA LYS A 251 25.27 -10.32 11.22
C LYS A 251 25.87 -9.54 12.38
N GLU A 252 25.26 -8.42 12.75
CA GLU A 252 25.75 -7.52 13.78
C GLU A 252 24.88 -7.58 15.03
N LYS A 253 25.50 -7.53 16.21
CA LYS A 253 24.79 -7.61 17.49
C LYS A 253 23.97 -6.36 17.81
N SER A 254 24.36 -5.21 17.26
CA SER A 254 23.72 -3.91 17.48
C SER A 254 23.87 -3.08 16.21
N VAL A 255 22.73 -2.70 15.65
CA VAL A 255 22.64 -1.82 14.47
C VAL A 255 21.89 -0.58 14.91
N LYS A 256 22.48 0.60 14.69
CA LYS A 256 21.83 1.88 14.99
C LYS A 256 21.42 2.58 13.71
N VAL A 257 20.23 3.16 13.72
CA VAL A 257 19.74 4.02 12.64
C VAL A 257 19.51 5.41 13.18
N THR A 258 19.89 6.42 12.40
CA THR A 258 19.45 7.80 12.56
C THR A 258 18.32 8.08 11.58
N LEU A 259 17.17 8.54 12.05
CA LEU A 259 16.03 8.96 11.24
C LEU A 259 15.81 10.48 11.39
N LYS A 260 15.58 11.18 10.28
CA LYS A 260 15.24 12.62 10.27
C LYS A 260 14.02 12.86 9.40
N LEU A 261 12.98 13.42 10.01
CA LEU A 261 11.72 13.81 9.38
C LEU A 261 11.41 15.27 9.74
N SER A 262 10.90 16.03 8.78
CA SER A 262 10.63 17.48 8.90
C SER A 262 9.16 17.85 8.68
N CYS A 263 8.25 16.85 8.75
CA CYS A 263 6.81 16.99 8.54
C CYS A 263 6.08 17.84 9.59
#